data_AF-A0A348VU92-F1
#
_entry.id   AF-A0A348VU92-F1
#
_cell.length_a   1.000
_cell.length_b   1.000
_cell.length_c   1.000
_cell.angle_alpha   90.00
_cell.angle_beta   90.00
_cell.angle_gamma   90.00
#
_symmetry.space_group_name_H-M   'P 1'
#
loop_
_entity.id
_entity.type
_entity.pdbx_description
1 polymer ?
#
loop_
_entity_poly.entity_id
_entity_poly.type
_entity_poly.pdbx_seq_one_letter_code
_entity_poly.pdbx_strand_id
1 'polypeptide(L)'
;MSEIIIYEDTDGQASVQVRLDGETVWLTQKQMAGLFESSTDNIGLHLKNIYAEGELSEPATAEDYSVVQTEGKRQVSRTIKHYNLDAIISVGYRVNSKRGVRFRQWATSVLRRHFLQGYTLNQSHLAELGINEAQQALGLLMSKFMLDSVVICRSGRKQPECQELQTFGRLPGMCGPFGSCPS
;
A
#
# COMPACT_ATOMS: atom_id res chain seq x y z
N MET A 1 -5.02 9.54 19.08
CA MET A 1 -5.66 8.57 18.17
C MET A 1 -5.42 9.06 16.77
N SER A 2 -4.80 8.25 15.93
CA SER A 2 -4.51 8.57 14.52
C SER A 2 -5.68 8.14 13.65
N GLU A 3 -6.13 9.01 12.76
CA GLU A 3 -7.06 8.63 11.69
C GLU A 3 -6.22 8.13 10.52
N ILE A 4 -6.47 6.89 10.06
CA ILE A 4 -5.77 6.34 8.89
C ILE A 4 -6.82 5.89 7.90
N ILE A 5 -6.65 6.33 6.67
CA ILE A 5 -7.43 5.86 5.56
C ILE A 5 -6.84 4.52 5.13
N ILE A 6 -7.55 3.43 5.39
CA ILE A 6 -7.09 2.07 5.07
C ILE A 6 -7.15 1.85 3.55
N TYR A 7 -8.21 2.30 2.89
CA TYR A 7 -8.29 2.36 1.44
C TYR A 7 -9.26 3.47 1.02
N GLU A 8 -9.00 4.11 -0.11
CA GLU A 8 -9.87 5.13 -0.66
C GLU A 8 -10.92 4.47 -1.57
N ASP A 9 -12.18 4.75 -1.28
CA ASP A 9 -13.27 4.53 -2.21
C ASP A 9 -13.33 5.68 -3.23
N THR A 10 -13.97 5.51 -4.39
CA THR A 10 -14.25 6.59 -5.36
C THR A 10 -14.97 7.79 -4.74
N ASP A 11 -15.67 7.56 -3.62
CA ASP A 11 -16.38 8.58 -2.85
C ASP A 11 -15.53 9.20 -1.72
N GLY A 12 -14.27 8.77 -1.54
CA GLY A 12 -13.33 9.28 -0.53
C GLY A 12 -13.70 8.98 0.93
N GLN A 13 -14.74 8.20 1.19
CA GLN A 13 -15.38 8.11 2.52
C GLN A 13 -14.96 6.93 3.41
N ALA A 14 -13.99 6.12 3.00
CA ALA A 14 -13.58 4.97 3.81
C ALA A 14 -12.47 5.32 4.83
N SER A 15 -12.73 6.29 5.70
CA SER A 15 -11.88 6.57 6.86
C SER A 15 -12.39 5.82 8.09
N VAL A 16 -11.46 5.25 8.87
CA VAL A 16 -11.76 4.64 10.17
C VAL A 16 -10.67 5.09 11.13
N GLN A 17 -11.05 5.45 12.35
CA GLN A 17 -10.07 5.70 13.40
C GLN A 17 -9.39 4.39 13.74
N VAL A 18 -8.06 4.36 13.60
CA VAL A 18 -7.28 3.15 13.85
C VAL A 18 -6.33 3.37 15.01
N ARG A 19 -6.04 2.29 15.74
CA ARG A 19 -4.91 2.29 16.66
C ARG A 19 -3.70 1.78 15.90
N LEU A 20 -2.67 2.63 15.80
CA LEU A 20 -1.33 2.19 15.45
C LEU A 20 -0.62 1.74 16.71
N ASP A 21 -0.05 0.54 16.67
CA ASP A 21 0.90 0.07 17.68
C ASP A 21 2.08 -0.60 16.95
N GLY A 22 3.26 -0.02 17.09
CA GLY A 22 4.44 -0.36 16.29
C GLY A 22 4.20 -0.18 14.78
N GLU A 23 4.36 -1.26 14.03
CA GLU A 23 4.25 -1.30 12.56
C GLU A 23 2.89 -1.84 12.05
N THR A 24 1.93 -2.11 12.94
CA THR A 24 0.65 -2.72 12.57
C THR A 24 -0.56 -1.91 13.01
N VAL A 25 -1.66 -2.17 12.31
CA VAL A 25 -2.97 -1.54 12.52
C VAL A 25 -3.85 -2.49 13.30
N TRP A 26 -4.47 -1.98 14.36
CA TRP A 26 -5.39 -2.73 15.21
C TRP A 26 -6.81 -2.18 15.14
N LEU A 27 -7.77 -3.05 14.84
CA LEU A 27 -9.20 -2.71 14.80
C LEU A 27 -10.04 -3.66 15.66
N THR A 28 -11.06 -3.12 16.30
CA THR A 28 -12.15 -3.90 16.91
C THR A 28 -13.10 -4.45 15.84
N GLN A 29 -13.89 -5.48 16.19
CA GLN A 29 -14.96 -5.99 15.30
C GLN A 29 -15.94 -4.89 14.88
N LYS A 30 -16.23 -3.94 15.77
CA LYS A 30 -17.10 -2.79 15.47
C LYS A 30 -16.49 -1.86 14.43
N GLN A 31 -15.20 -1.58 14.53
CA GLN A 31 -14.50 -0.77 13.52
C GLN A 31 -14.43 -1.50 12.18
N MET A 32 -14.16 -2.80 12.15
CA MET A 32 -14.21 -3.60 10.90
C MET A 32 -15.61 -3.62 10.27
N ALA A 33 -16.66 -3.72 11.08
CA ALA A 33 -18.05 -3.63 10.61
C ALA A 33 -18.32 -2.29 9.91
N GLY A 34 -17.85 -1.17 10.49
CA GLY A 34 -17.91 0.14 9.87
C GLY A 34 -17.05 0.25 8.60
N LEU A 35 -15.82 -0.30 8.62
CA LEU A 35 -14.88 -0.29 7.50
C LEU A 35 -15.44 -1.00 6.26
N PHE A 36 -16.18 -2.09 6.46
CA PHE A 36 -16.69 -2.91 5.37
C PHE A 36 -18.19 -2.80 5.15
N GLU A 37 -18.90 -1.87 5.80
CA GLU A 37 -20.37 -1.79 5.75
C GLU A 37 -21.03 -3.17 5.96
N SER A 38 -20.64 -3.82 7.05
CA SER A 38 -21.16 -5.13 7.46
C SER A 38 -21.68 -5.07 8.90
N SER A 39 -22.35 -6.13 9.35
CA SER A 39 -22.73 -6.25 10.76
C SER A 39 -21.57 -6.77 11.59
N THR A 40 -21.50 -6.38 12.86
CA THR A 40 -20.52 -6.92 13.82
C THR A 40 -20.59 -8.44 13.91
N ASP A 41 -21.79 -9.00 13.84
CA ASP A 41 -22.02 -10.43 13.93
C ASP A 41 -21.45 -11.17 12.71
N ASN A 42 -21.59 -10.58 11.52
CA ASN A 42 -21.01 -11.15 10.30
C ASN A 42 -19.48 -11.09 10.32
N ILE A 43 -18.89 -10.02 10.84
CA ILE A 43 -17.44 -9.94 11.07
C ILE A 43 -16.99 -11.04 12.04
N GLY A 44 -17.70 -11.21 13.16
CA GLY A 44 -17.44 -12.27 14.14
C GLY A 44 -17.52 -13.67 13.54
N LEU A 45 -18.50 -13.91 12.66
CA LEU A 45 -18.64 -15.17 11.93
C LEU A 45 -17.43 -15.42 11.01
N HIS A 46 -17.00 -14.42 10.24
CA HIS A 46 -15.83 -14.55 9.37
C HIS A 46 -14.55 -14.84 10.17
N LEU A 47 -14.32 -14.13 11.27
CA LEU A 47 -13.16 -14.37 12.16
C LEU A 47 -13.15 -15.80 12.70
N LYS A 48 -14.30 -16.28 13.19
CA LYS A 48 -14.42 -17.65 13.68
C LYS A 48 -14.07 -18.68 12.59
N ASN A 49 -14.55 -18.48 11.37
CA ASN A 49 -14.27 -19.38 10.26
C ASN A 49 -12.80 -19.33 9.82
N ILE A 50 -12.19 -18.13 9.77
CA ILE A 50 -10.75 -17.94 9.48
C ILE A 50 -9.89 -18.79 10.43
N TYR A 51 -10.18 -18.75 11.73
CA TYR A 51 -9.44 -19.54 12.72
C TYR A 51 -9.76 -21.03 12.63
N ALA A 52 -11.01 -21.41 12.38
CA ALA A 52 -11.40 -22.81 12.23
C ALA A 52 -10.77 -23.48 10.99
N GLU A 53 -10.59 -22.71 9.93
CA GLU A 53 -9.93 -23.15 8.68
C GLU A 53 -8.40 -23.15 8.80
N GLY A 54 -7.84 -22.59 9.88
CA GLY A 54 -6.40 -22.49 10.10
C GLY A 54 -5.70 -21.48 9.17
N GLU A 55 -6.44 -20.54 8.57
CA GLU A 55 -5.84 -19.47 7.75
C GLU A 55 -4.98 -18.56 8.64
N LEU A 56 -5.46 -18.25 9.83
CA LEU A 56 -4.74 -17.46 10.83
C LEU A 56 -4.77 -18.15 12.20
N SER A 57 -3.86 -17.75 13.08
CA SER A 57 -3.84 -18.13 14.49
C SER A 57 -4.41 -16.99 15.34
N GLU A 58 -5.45 -17.26 16.14
CA GLU A 58 -6.07 -16.26 17.04
C GLU A 58 -5.04 -15.59 17.97
N PRO A 59 -4.17 -16.30 18.72
CA PRO A 59 -3.21 -15.65 19.63
C PRO A 59 -2.15 -14.79 18.92
N ALA A 60 -1.96 -14.93 17.61
CA ALA A 60 -1.02 -14.12 16.84
C ALA A 60 -1.68 -12.88 16.19
N THR A 61 -3.02 -12.88 16.09
CA THR A 61 -3.77 -11.89 15.29
C THR A 61 -4.84 -11.15 16.09
N ALA A 62 -5.09 -11.57 17.34
CA ALA A 62 -6.03 -10.96 18.25
C ALA A 62 -5.38 -10.66 19.60
N GLU A 63 -5.62 -9.46 20.11
CA GLU A 63 -5.14 -9.02 21.42
C GLU A 63 -6.25 -8.33 22.22
N ASP A 64 -6.24 -8.57 23.53
CA ASP A 64 -7.18 -8.01 24.48
C ASP A 64 -6.65 -6.69 25.04
N TYR A 65 -7.32 -5.58 24.71
CA TYR A 65 -6.97 -4.26 25.25
C TYR A 65 -7.99 -3.81 26.29
N SER A 66 -7.52 -3.33 27.43
CA SER A 66 -8.37 -2.68 28.42
C SER A 66 -8.73 -1.26 27.96
N VAL A 67 -10.03 -1.01 27.83
CA VAL A 67 -10.58 0.31 27.53
C VAL A 67 -11.30 0.81 28.78
N VAL A 68 -10.80 1.90 29.35
CA VAL A 68 -11.45 2.58 30.47
C VAL A 68 -12.51 3.51 29.89
N GLN A 69 -13.77 3.25 30.23
CA GLN A 69 -14.89 4.14 29.91
C GLN A 69 -15.44 4.74 31.19
N THR A 70 -15.78 6.03 31.14
CA THR A 70 -16.45 6.70 32.25
C THR A 70 -17.96 6.57 32.05
N GLU A 71 -18.61 5.70 32.83
CA GLU A 71 -20.07 5.56 32.85
C GLU A 71 -20.62 6.33 34.07
N GLY A 72 -21.16 7.53 33.82
CA GLY A 72 -21.66 8.42 34.86
C GLY A 72 -20.53 8.94 35.78
N LYS A 73 -20.52 8.52 37.05
CA LYS A 73 -19.48 8.87 38.04
C LYS A 73 -18.43 7.76 38.25
N ARG A 74 -18.55 6.62 37.58
CA ARG A 74 -17.67 5.45 37.79
C ARG A 74 -16.83 5.18 36.55
N GLN A 75 -15.55 4.88 36.75
CA GLN A 75 -14.71 4.33 35.69
C GLN A 75 -14.93 2.82 35.62
N VAL A 76 -15.32 2.34 34.45
CA VAL A 76 -15.50 0.91 34.15
C VAL A 76 -14.45 0.52 33.12
N SER A 77 -13.57 -0.41 33.48
CA SER A 77 -12.64 -1.03 32.54
C SER A 77 -13.35 -2.18 31.84
N ARG A 78 -13.41 -2.16 30.50
CA ARG A 78 -13.86 -3.28 29.68
C ARG A 78 -12.70 -3.76 28.84
N THR A 79 -12.50 -5.07 28.80
CA THR A 79 -11.56 -5.69 27.87
C THR A 79 -12.23 -5.84 26.51
N ILE A 80 -11.60 -5.31 25.46
CA ILE A 80 -12.11 -5.37 24.09
C ILE A 80 -11.02 -6.00 23.21
N LYS A 81 -11.39 -7.07 22.48
CA LYS A 81 -10.54 -7.68 21.46
C LYS A 81 -10.30 -6.74 20.29
N HIS A 82 -9.04 -6.58 19.94
CA HIS A 82 -8.58 -5.94 18.73
C HIS A 82 -7.90 -6.97 17.83
N TYR A 83 -7.98 -6.74 16.53
CA TYR A 83 -7.50 -7.64 15.50
C TYR A 83 -6.49 -6.88 14.65
N ASN A 84 -5.37 -7.53 14.33
CA ASN A 84 -4.27 -6.95 13.57
C ASN A 84 -4.61 -6.82 12.07
N LEU A 85 -3.66 -6.27 11.30
CA LEU A 85 -3.82 -6.06 9.87
C LEU A 85 -4.13 -7.35 9.09
N ASP A 86 -3.53 -8.49 9.45
CA ASP A 86 -3.76 -9.77 8.75
C ASP A 86 -5.22 -10.21 8.89
N ALA A 87 -5.77 -10.16 10.10
CA ALA A 87 -7.17 -10.47 10.35
C ALA A 87 -8.11 -9.51 9.60
N ILE A 88 -7.78 -8.21 9.54
CA ILE A 88 -8.56 -7.21 8.81
C ILE A 88 -8.58 -7.53 7.30
N ILE A 89 -7.43 -7.90 6.73
CA ILE A 89 -7.30 -8.27 5.31
C ILE A 89 -8.11 -9.54 5.03
N SER A 90 -7.93 -10.61 5.81
CA SER A 90 -8.66 -11.87 5.63
C SER A 90 -10.17 -11.68 5.70
N VAL A 91 -10.65 -10.89 6.66
CA VAL A 91 -12.08 -10.52 6.75
C VAL A 91 -12.52 -9.73 5.52
N GLY A 92 -11.76 -8.71 5.10
CA GLY A 92 -12.08 -7.89 3.92
C GLY A 92 -12.24 -8.69 2.63
N TYR A 93 -11.49 -9.78 2.48
CA TYR A 93 -11.65 -10.71 1.35
C TYR A 93 -12.91 -11.57 1.44
N ARG A 94 -13.40 -11.88 2.65
CA ARG A 94 -14.56 -12.75 2.88
C ARG A 94 -15.90 -12.00 2.97
N VAL A 95 -15.89 -10.72 3.32
CA VAL A 95 -17.12 -9.93 3.46
C VAL A 95 -17.81 -9.70 2.11
N ASN A 96 -19.10 -9.99 2.06
CA ASN A 96 -19.96 -9.74 0.91
C ASN A 96 -20.71 -8.40 1.05
N SER A 97 -20.00 -7.29 0.80
CA SER A 97 -20.58 -5.95 0.77
C SER A 97 -19.99 -5.14 -0.39
N LYS A 98 -20.63 -4.01 -0.75
CA LYS A 98 -20.08 -3.09 -1.75
C LYS A 98 -18.68 -2.64 -1.36
N ARG A 99 -18.48 -2.25 -0.10
CA ARG A 99 -17.16 -1.87 0.43
C ARG A 99 -16.15 -3.01 0.40
N GLY A 100 -16.55 -4.24 0.71
CA GLY A 100 -15.69 -5.42 0.57
C GLY A 100 -15.27 -5.69 -0.88
N VAL A 101 -16.18 -5.53 -1.85
CA VAL A 101 -15.84 -5.63 -3.28
C VAL A 101 -14.81 -4.57 -3.67
N ARG A 102 -15.03 -3.31 -3.27
CA ARG A 102 -14.09 -2.22 -3.59
C ARG A 102 -12.73 -2.41 -2.90
N PHE A 103 -12.71 -2.87 -1.66
CA PHE A 103 -11.49 -3.26 -0.96
C PHE A 103 -10.71 -4.32 -1.75
N ARG A 104 -11.37 -5.38 -2.23
CA ARG A 104 -10.72 -6.42 -3.04
C ARG A 104 -10.19 -5.87 -4.38
N GLN A 105 -10.92 -4.98 -5.04
CA GLN A 105 -10.46 -4.31 -6.26
C GLN A 105 -9.21 -3.47 -6.00
N TRP A 106 -9.23 -2.67 -4.92
CA TRP A 106 -8.10 -1.88 -4.48
C TRP A 106 -6.88 -2.76 -4.16
N ALA A 107 -7.04 -3.79 -3.32
CA ALA A 107 -5.96 -4.70 -2.93
C ALA A 107 -5.36 -5.41 -4.15
N THR A 108 -6.20 -5.86 -5.08
CA THR A 108 -5.76 -6.46 -6.35
C THR A 108 -4.97 -5.45 -7.20
N SER A 109 -5.38 -4.19 -7.24
CA SER A 109 -4.66 -3.14 -7.98
C SER A 109 -3.29 -2.83 -7.36
N VAL A 110 -3.20 -2.87 -6.03
CA VAL A 110 -1.95 -2.72 -5.28
C VAL A 110 -1.01 -3.87 -5.60
N LEU A 111 -1.45 -5.11 -5.45
CA LEU A 111 -0.65 -6.29 -5.76
C LEU A 111 -0.22 -6.31 -7.24
N ARG A 112 -1.11 -5.95 -8.17
CA ARG A 112 -0.78 -5.84 -9.58
C ARG A 112 0.33 -4.81 -9.83
N ARG A 113 0.24 -3.62 -9.22
CA ARG A 113 1.30 -2.60 -9.34
C ARG A 113 2.60 -3.11 -8.76
N HIS A 114 2.56 -3.74 -7.58
CA HIS A 114 3.74 -4.35 -6.97
C HIS A 114 4.43 -5.34 -7.91
N PHE A 115 3.68 -6.27 -8.51
CA PHE A 115 4.27 -7.28 -9.40
C PHE A 115 4.71 -6.73 -10.75
N LEU A 116 4.02 -5.73 -11.31
CA LEU A 116 4.39 -5.16 -12.62
C LEU A 116 5.51 -4.11 -12.54
N GLN A 117 5.54 -3.32 -11.47
CA GLN A 117 6.46 -2.18 -11.31
C GLN A 117 7.61 -2.48 -10.34
N GLY A 118 7.51 -3.55 -9.54
CA GLY A 118 8.48 -3.90 -8.50
C GLY A 118 8.32 -3.10 -7.20
N TYR A 119 7.34 -2.19 -7.11
CA TYR A 119 7.07 -1.38 -5.93
C TYR A 119 5.60 -0.98 -5.82
N THR A 120 5.19 -0.50 -4.64
CA THR A 120 3.88 0.12 -4.42
C THR A 120 4.09 1.39 -3.62
N LEU A 121 3.40 2.46 -4.02
CA LEU A 121 3.50 3.76 -3.36
C LEU A 121 2.13 4.23 -2.89
N ASN A 122 2.05 4.62 -1.62
CA ASN A 122 0.93 5.40 -1.09
C ASN A 122 1.30 6.89 -1.18
N GLN A 123 0.75 7.58 -2.20
CA GLN A 123 1.11 8.98 -2.49
C GLN A 123 0.66 9.93 -1.39
N SER A 124 -0.55 9.73 -0.84
CA SER A 124 -1.12 10.55 0.24
C SER A 124 -0.23 10.47 1.47
N HIS A 125 0.15 9.24 1.87
CA HIS A 125 1.01 9.05 3.04
C HIS A 125 2.45 9.56 2.81
N LEU A 126 3.00 9.40 1.60
CA LEU A 126 4.30 9.97 1.27
C LEU A 126 4.30 11.50 1.32
N ALA A 127 3.21 12.13 0.87
CA ALA A 127 3.08 13.58 0.93
C ALA A 127 3.00 14.09 2.38
N GLU A 128 2.32 13.36 3.27
CA GLU A 128 2.24 13.66 4.70
C GLU A 128 3.58 13.54 5.44
N LEU A 129 4.40 12.54 5.08
CA LEU A 129 5.71 12.31 5.71
C LEU A 129 6.78 13.33 5.31
N GLY A 130 6.54 14.14 4.27
CA GLY A 130 7.48 15.14 3.77
C GLY A 130 8.47 14.55 2.76
N ILE A 131 8.44 15.08 1.54
CA ILE A 131 9.14 14.50 0.37
C ILE A 131 10.63 14.95 0.31
N ASN A 132 11.06 15.85 1.18
CA ASN A 132 12.35 16.55 1.02
C ASN A 132 13.57 15.68 1.33
N GLU A 133 13.50 14.83 2.35
CA GLU A 133 14.59 13.91 2.73
C GLU A 133 14.61 12.68 1.81
N ALA A 134 13.43 12.19 1.42
CA ALA A 134 13.27 11.11 0.46
C ALA A 134 13.81 11.48 -0.94
N GLN A 135 13.62 12.73 -1.40
CA GLN A 135 14.16 13.22 -2.66
C GLN A 135 15.70 13.21 -2.69
N GLN A 136 16.35 13.56 -1.57
CA GLN A 136 17.82 13.56 -1.48
C GLN A 136 18.36 12.13 -1.51
N ALA A 137 17.77 11.23 -0.71
CA ALA A 137 18.15 9.81 -0.70
C ALA A 137 17.90 9.15 -2.06
N LEU A 138 16.76 9.45 -2.71
CA LEU A 138 16.45 8.96 -4.05
C LEU A 138 17.44 9.52 -5.09
N GLY A 139 17.81 10.80 -5.00
CA GLY A 139 18.83 11.40 -5.86
C GLY A 139 20.19 10.71 -5.73
N LEU A 140 20.61 10.33 -4.52
CA LEU A 140 21.83 9.57 -4.27
C LEU A 140 21.74 8.13 -4.81
N LEU A 141 20.59 7.47 -4.65
CA LEU A 141 20.37 6.15 -5.22
C LEU A 141 20.38 6.19 -6.74
N MET A 142 19.68 7.14 -7.36
CA MET A 142 19.66 7.31 -8.81
C MET A 142 21.04 7.63 -9.37
N SER A 143 21.83 8.49 -8.73
CA SER A 143 23.20 8.78 -9.18
C SER A 143 24.11 7.56 -9.06
N LYS A 144 23.95 6.76 -8.00
CA LYS A 144 24.68 5.50 -7.81
C LYS A 144 24.30 4.43 -8.85
N PHE A 145 23.02 4.21 -9.09
CA PHE A 145 22.54 3.23 -10.08
C PHE A 145 22.79 3.66 -11.54
N MET A 146 22.84 4.96 -11.84
CA MET A 146 23.20 5.48 -13.17
C MET A 146 24.71 5.32 -13.47
N LEU A 147 25.57 5.26 -12.44
CA LEU A 147 26.99 4.96 -12.60
C LEU A 147 27.25 3.46 -12.83
N ASP A 148 26.40 2.60 -12.28
CA ASP A 148 26.52 1.13 -12.41
C ASP A 148 25.94 0.57 -13.72
N SER A 149 25.07 1.31 -14.42
CA SER A 149 24.44 0.87 -15.69
C SER A 149 25.23 1.22 -16.96
N VAL A 150 26.42 1.84 -16.85
CA VAL A 150 27.33 2.07 -17.99
C VAL A 150 28.67 1.38 -17.78
N VAL A 151 28.73 0.05 -17.90
CA VAL A 151 29.95 -0.66 -18.37
C VAL A 151 29.60 -1.99 -19.05
N ILE A 152 29.51 -2.02 -20.38
CA ILE A 152 29.91 -3.16 -21.25
C ILE A 152 30.34 -2.50 -22.59
N CYS A 153 31.59 -2.46 -23.05
CA CYS A 153 32.49 -3.55 -23.37
C CYS A 153 33.91 -2.99 -23.63
N ARG A 154 34.97 -3.53 -23.00
CA ARG A 154 36.34 -3.48 -23.55
C ARG A 154 37.04 -4.80 -23.30
N SER A 155 36.60 -5.84 -24.00
CA SER A 155 37.49 -6.97 -24.26
C SER A 155 38.28 -6.66 -25.51
N GLY A 156 39.61 -6.67 -25.40
CA GLY A 156 40.51 -6.36 -26.49
C GLY A 156 40.30 -7.28 -27.71
N ARG A 157 39.78 -6.73 -28.78
CA ARG A 157 40.20 -6.93 -30.18
C ARG A 157 39.34 -6.05 -31.09
N LYS A 158 39.96 -5.62 -32.20
CA LYS A 158 39.52 -4.66 -33.23
C LYS A 158 38.00 -4.48 -33.38
N GLN A 159 37.59 -3.21 -33.40
CA GLN A 159 36.32 -2.65 -33.91
C GLN A 159 35.82 -3.36 -35.19
N PRO A 160 34.49 -3.37 -35.45
CA PRO A 160 33.77 -2.15 -35.77
C PRO A 160 32.44 -1.93 -35.02
N GLU A 161 32.04 -0.65 -34.98
CA GLU A 161 30.68 -0.13 -34.76
C GLU A 161 30.02 -0.35 -33.38
N CYS A 162 30.22 0.61 -32.48
CA CYS A 162 29.20 0.96 -31.50
C CYS A 162 28.28 2.02 -32.16
N GLN A 163 27.13 1.60 -32.68
CA GLN A 163 26.06 2.53 -33.04
C GLN A 163 25.36 3.01 -31.76
N GLU A 164 25.22 4.33 -31.61
CA GLU A 164 24.32 4.92 -30.63
C GLU A 164 22.89 4.43 -30.90
N LEU A 165 22.31 3.66 -30.00
CA LEU A 165 20.86 3.49 -29.96
C LEU A 165 20.24 4.77 -29.37
N GLN A 166 20.13 5.80 -30.22
CA GLN A 166 19.11 6.84 -30.02
C GLN A 166 17.74 6.23 -30.27
N THR A 167 17.14 5.63 -29.25
CA THR A 167 15.71 5.30 -29.29
C THR A 167 15.10 5.48 -27.93
N PHE A 168 14.68 6.72 -27.64
CA PHE A 168 13.37 6.99 -27.03
C PHE A 168 13.01 8.47 -27.25
N GLY A 169 12.05 8.72 -28.14
CA GLY A 169 11.40 10.03 -28.27
C GLY A 169 11.33 10.63 -29.68
N ARG A 170 10.54 10.03 -30.60
CA ARG A 170 9.88 10.79 -31.67
C ARG A 170 8.38 10.56 -31.59
N LEU A 171 7.68 11.57 -31.06
CA LEU A 171 6.26 11.78 -31.34
C LEU A 171 6.08 12.05 -32.85
N PRO A 172 4.96 11.62 -33.47
CA PRO A 172 4.74 11.85 -34.89
C PRO A 172 4.37 13.32 -35.14
N GLY A 173 5.10 13.94 -36.08
CA GLY A 173 4.76 15.24 -36.66
C GLY A 173 5.47 16.42 -36.04
N MET A 174 6.62 16.81 -36.61
CA MET A 174 7.06 18.20 -36.80
C MET A 174 8.26 18.22 -37.77
N CYS A 175 8.12 18.95 -38.88
CA CYS A 175 9.22 19.32 -39.77
C CYS A 175 10.18 20.28 -39.06
N GLY A 176 11.49 20.10 -39.27
CA GLY A 176 12.53 20.85 -38.55
C GLY A 176 12.80 22.26 -39.07
N PRO A 177 13.68 23.01 -38.41
CA PRO A 177 14.41 24.12 -39.03
C PRO A 177 15.88 23.71 -39.20
N PHE A 178 16.54 24.20 -40.25
CA PHE A 178 17.96 23.96 -40.57
C PHE A 178 18.28 22.63 -41.25
N GLY A 179 17.83 22.54 -42.50
CA GLY A 179 18.59 21.84 -43.52
C GLY A 179 19.82 22.64 -43.91
N SER A 180 21.00 22.03 -43.82
CA SER A 180 22.10 22.14 -44.80
C SER A 180 23.17 21.11 -44.46
N CYS A 181 23.49 20.25 -45.43
CA CYS A 181 24.63 19.32 -45.40
C CYS A 181 25.91 20.01 -45.88
N PRO A 182 27.08 19.47 -45.53
CA PRO A 182 28.18 19.24 -46.45
C PRO A 182 28.37 17.71 -46.65
N SER A 183 28.73 17.17 -47.81
CA SER A 183 29.36 17.74 -49.01
C SER A 183 28.61 17.35 -50.28
#